data_AF-A0A954N9N4-F1
#
_entry.id   AF-A0A954N9N4-F1
#
_cell.length_a   1.000
_cell.length_b   1.000
_cell.length_c   1.000
_cell.angle_alpha   90.00
_cell.angle_beta   90.00
_cell.angle_gamma   90.00
#
_symmetry.space_group_name_H-M   'P 1'
#
loop_
_entity.id
_entity.type
_entity.pdbx_description
1 polymer ?
#
loop_
_entity_poly.entity_id
_entity_poly.type
_entity_poly.pdbx_seq_one_letter_code
_entity_poly.pdbx_strand_id
1 'polypeptide(L)'
;MIRRAALLFALLLLPASTVLGQYARPQLLIEPTELARPDVANDYVILDVRSDDAFAQAHVPGAIRVDHDEWKSAFGDGEDVAAWSGRIGALGIGSDTDVVVYDDVMLKDAARIWWILRYWGVEHAQLLNGGWRTWTAEELPVARDTVKPAPAAFTAVPHARRLLGKQRLLSLLGGGRLQVVDSRSEGEYCGTTPLKNRRAGAIPGAVHLEWSDLVDADSHRVKSAAQLQGMFDAAGIDLAGPVTTHCQSGGRAAVMVFALELMGADNVSNYYRGWSEWGNADDTPIQPGTKQ
;
A
#
# COMPACT_ATOMS: atom_id res chain seq x y z
N MET A 1 -2.71 -56.61 -15.52
CA MET A 1 -3.48 -55.42 -15.09
C MET A 1 -2.63 -54.62 -14.10
N ILE A 2 -1.96 -53.57 -14.57
CA ILE A 2 -1.06 -52.74 -13.75
C ILE A 2 -1.90 -51.61 -13.15
N ARG A 3 -2.10 -51.63 -11.82
CA ARG A 3 -2.79 -50.55 -11.09
C ARG A 3 -1.80 -49.38 -10.91
N ARG A 4 -2.06 -48.27 -11.61
CA ARG A 4 -1.41 -46.98 -11.36
C ARG A 4 -1.95 -46.41 -10.05
N ALA A 5 -1.09 -46.23 -9.06
CA ALA A 5 -1.40 -45.46 -7.86
C ALA A 5 -1.34 -43.97 -8.22
N ALA A 6 -2.47 -43.27 -8.12
CA ALA A 6 -2.51 -41.82 -8.18
C ALA A 6 -2.02 -41.27 -6.82
N LEU A 7 -0.89 -40.57 -6.81
CA LEU A 7 -0.52 -39.73 -5.67
C LEU A 7 -1.47 -38.51 -5.67
N LEU A 8 -2.40 -38.47 -4.72
CA LEU A 8 -3.05 -37.22 -4.34
C LEU A 8 -2.02 -36.37 -3.57
N PHE A 9 -1.62 -35.25 -4.14
CA PHE A 9 -0.96 -34.17 -3.40
C PHE A 9 -2.04 -33.49 -2.54
N ALA A 10 -2.07 -33.80 -1.25
CA ALA A 10 -2.85 -33.03 -0.29
C ALA A 10 -2.14 -31.68 -0.10
N LEU A 11 -2.74 -30.61 -0.63
CA LEU A 11 -2.33 -29.25 -0.30
C LEU A 11 -2.70 -29.02 1.17
N LEU A 12 -1.72 -29.07 2.06
CA LEU A 12 -1.91 -28.75 3.48
C LEU A 12 -2.18 -27.24 3.58
N LEU A 13 -3.46 -26.89 3.73
CA LEU A 13 -3.88 -25.54 4.11
C LEU A 13 -3.40 -25.26 5.53
N LEU A 14 -2.33 -24.47 5.64
CA LEU A 14 -1.91 -23.92 6.92
C LEU A 14 -2.98 -22.94 7.42
N PRO A 15 -3.31 -22.92 8.73
CA PRO A 15 -4.27 -21.96 9.28
C PRO A 15 -3.78 -20.52 9.05
N ALA A 16 -4.69 -19.59 8.73
CA ALA A 16 -4.37 -18.20 8.39
C ALA A 16 -3.42 -17.51 9.40
N SER A 17 -3.55 -17.84 10.69
CA SER A 17 -2.67 -17.35 11.78
C SER A 17 -1.20 -17.74 11.62
N THR A 18 -0.89 -18.85 10.93
CA THR A 18 0.50 -19.27 10.66
C THR A 18 1.14 -18.60 9.44
N VAL A 19 0.34 -18.00 8.55
CA VAL A 19 0.84 -17.28 7.36
C VAL A 19 1.25 -15.86 7.73
N LEU A 20 0.44 -15.15 8.56
CA LEU A 20 0.79 -13.81 9.03
C LEU A 20 2.00 -13.82 9.97
N GLY A 21 2.16 -14.83 10.83
CA GLY A 21 3.22 -14.93 11.84
C GLY A 21 4.67 -14.98 11.32
N GLN A 22 4.89 -14.86 10.01
CA GLN A 22 6.21 -14.82 9.38
C GLN A 22 6.67 -13.39 9.03
N TYR A 23 5.76 -12.40 8.97
CA TYR A 23 6.15 -11.00 8.76
C TYR A 23 6.76 -10.41 10.04
N ALA A 24 7.60 -9.39 9.91
CA ALA A 24 8.15 -8.69 11.06
C ALA A 24 7.10 -7.84 11.80
N ARG A 25 6.11 -7.31 11.07
CA ARG A 25 5.00 -6.52 11.61
C ARG A 25 3.63 -7.05 11.14
N PRO A 26 3.23 -8.27 11.54
CA PRO A 26 2.02 -8.91 11.04
C PRO A 26 0.74 -8.11 11.32
N GLN A 27 0.73 -7.29 12.36
CA GLN A 27 -0.39 -6.42 12.74
C GLN A 27 -0.73 -5.33 11.70
N LEU A 28 0.07 -5.15 10.64
CA LEU A 28 -0.29 -4.27 9.51
C LEU A 28 -1.24 -4.93 8.51
N LEU A 29 -1.46 -6.25 8.61
CA LEU A 29 -2.35 -7.03 7.76
C LEU A 29 -3.41 -7.73 8.59
N ILE A 30 -4.63 -7.78 8.05
CA ILE A 30 -5.70 -8.65 8.54
C ILE A 30 -6.13 -9.63 7.45
N GLU A 31 -6.42 -10.86 7.85
CA GLU A 31 -6.89 -11.90 6.95
C GLU A 31 -8.42 -11.78 6.71
N PRO A 32 -8.93 -12.01 5.49
CA PRO A 32 -10.35 -11.95 5.19
C PRO A 32 -11.21 -12.82 6.10
N THR A 33 -10.82 -14.08 6.30
CA THR A 33 -11.52 -15.00 7.23
C THR A 33 -11.55 -14.50 8.68
N GLU A 34 -10.56 -13.72 9.11
CA GLU A 34 -10.51 -13.13 10.44
C GLU A 34 -11.44 -11.92 10.54
N LEU A 35 -11.36 -10.98 9.60
CA LEU A 35 -12.23 -9.81 9.57
C LEU A 35 -13.71 -10.20 9.36
N ALA A 36 -13.99 -11.33 8.70
CA ALA A 36 -15.36 -11.82 8.51
C ALA A 36 -16.06 -12.29 9.78
N ARG A 37 -15.32 -12.49 10.88
CA ARG A 37 -15.93 -12.84 12.17
C ARG A 37 -16.65 -11.60 12.75
N PRO A 38 -17.96 -11.65 13.04
CA PRO A 38 -18.69 -10.46 13.49
C PRO A 38 -18.14 -9.81 14.76
N ASP A 39 -17.63 -10.62 15.70
CA ASP A 39 -16.97 -10.14 16.92
C ASP A 39 -15.69 -9.36 16.62
N VAL A 40 -14.96 -9.69 15.55
CA VAL A 40 -13.78 -8.95 15.10
C VAL A 40 -14.21 -7.72 14.31
N ALA A 41 -15.09 -7.87 13.31
CA ALA A 41 -15.49 -6.78 12.41
C ALA A 41 -16.01 -5.55 13.17
N ASN A 42 -16.71 -5.76 14.28
CA ASN A 42 -17.28 -4.69 15.11
C ASN A 42 -16.24 -3.83 15.83
N ASP A 43 -14.99 -4.30 15.97
CA ASP A 43 -13.90 -3.54 16.57
C ASP A 43 -13.21 -2.61 15.56
N TYR A 44 -13.51 -2.74 14.25
CA TYR A 44 -12.85 -1.99 13.18
C TYR A 44 -13.78 -1.00 12.49
N VAL A 45 -13.21 0.14 12.10
CA VAL A 45 -13.73 0.93 10.98
C VAL A 45 -13.20 0.36 9.68
N ILE A 46 -14.07 -0.20 8.84
CA ILE A 46 -13.71 -0.84 7.58
C ILE A 46 -13.92 0.15 6.44
N LEU A 47 -12.89 0.40 5.63
CA LEU A 47 -12.90 1.35 4.52
C LEU A 47 -12.80 0.62 3.17
N ASP A 48 -13.81 0.82 2.32
CA ASP A 48 -13.83 0.35 0.94
C ASP A 48 -13.46 1.49 -0.02
N VAL A 49 -12.34 1.34 -0.72
CA VAL A 49 -11.83 2.39 -1.61
C VAL A 49 -12.09 2.15 -3.10
N ARG A 50 -12.83 1.08 -3.44
CA ARG A 50 -13.31 0.74 -4.81
C ARG A 50 -14.41 1.68 -5.26
N SER A 51 -14.75 1.74 -6.55
CA SER A 51 -15.78 2.68 -7.05
C SER A 51 -17.15 2.57 -6.36
N ASP A 52 -17.96 3.63 -6.46
CA ASP A 52 -19.33 3.65 -5.91
C ASP A 52 -20.20 2.53 -6.48
N ASP A 53 -20.05 2.24 -7.78
CA ASP A 53 -20.74 1.12 -8.44
C ASP A 53 -20.32 -0.23 -7.86
N ALA A 54 -19.02 -0.44 -7.60
CA ALA A 54 -18.52 -1.68 -7.03
C ALA A 54 -18.98 -1.85 -5.58
N PHE A 55 -18.95 -0.78 -4.79
CA PHE A 55 -19.44 -0.75 -3.42
C PHE A 55 -20.95 -1.03 -3.36
N ALA A 56 -21.76 -0.38 -4.19
CA ALA A 56 -23.21 -0.57 -4.21
C ALA A 56 -23.65 -1.99 -4.63
N GLN A 57 -22.86 -2.67 -5.48
CA GLN A 57 -23.14 -4.05 -5.88
C GLN A 57 -23.00 -5.04 -4.72
N ALA A 58 -21.89 -4.95 -3.99
CA ALA A 58 -21.59 -5.71 -2.78
C ALA A 58 -20.29 -5.19 -2.13
N HIS A 59 -20.23 -5.18 -0.81
CA HIS A 59 -19.04 -4.80 -0.04
C HIS A 59 -18.92 -5.63 1.25
N VAL A 60 -17.79 -5.49 1.95
CA VAL A 60 -17.56 -6.11 3.26
C VAL A 60 -18.60 -5.55 4.26
N PRO A 61 -19.32 -6.38 5.03
CA PRO A 61 -20.30 -5.89 6.00
C PRO A 61 -19.76 -4.81 6.93
N GLY A 62 -20.48 -3.70 7.05
CA GLY A 62 -20.08 -2.56 7.87
C GLY A 62 -19.11 -1.57 7.19
N ALA A 63 -18.66 -1.84 5.96
CA ALA A 63 -17.70 -0.98 5.28
C ALA A 63 -18.27 0.41 4.94
N ILE A 64 -17.40 1.40 5.03
CA ILE A 64 -17.64 2.80 4.64
C ILE A 64 -16.86 3.08 3.37
N ARG A 65 -17.56 3.61 2.38
CA ARG A 65 -17.00 3.97 1.08
C ARG A 65 -16.12 5.22 1.19
N VAL A 66 -14.87 5.16 0.70
CA VAL A 66 -13.91 6.28 0.68
C VAL A 66 -13.33 6.51 -0.71
N ASP A 67 -13.67 7.64 -1.35
CA ASP A 67 -13.15 7.97 -2.67
C ASP A 67 -11.63 8.21 -2.66
N HIS A 68 -10.90 7.28 -3.29
CA HIS A 68 -9.45 7.34 -3.32
C HIS A 68 -8.90 8.46 -4.22
N ASP A 69 -9.62 8.84 -5.28
CA ASP A 69 -9.20 9.92 -6.17
C ASP A 69 -9.46 11.27 -5.54
N GLU A 70 -10.56 11.40 -4.78
CA GLU A 70 -10.81 12.57 -3.94
C GLU A 70 -9.71 12.73 -2.88
N TRP A 71 -9.39 11.69 -2.12
CA TRP A 71 -8.37 11.74 -1.07
C TRP A 71 -6.98 11.98 -1.62
N LYS A 72 -6.63 11.35 -2.74
CA LYS A 72 -5.39 11.61 -3.48
C LYS A 72 -5.27 13.08 -3.87
N SER A 73 -6.35 13.67 -4.38
CA SER A 73 -6.37 15.07 -4.82
C SER A 73 -6.32 16.04 -3.64
N ALA A 74 -7.07 15.75 -2.57
CA ALA A 74 -7.10 16.53 -1.35
C ALA A 74 -5.77 16.46 -0.56
N PHE A 75 -5.04 15.35 -0.66
CA PHE A 75 -3.79 15.20 0.08
C PHE A 75 -2.73 16.17 -0.45
N GLY A 76 -2.55 16.24 -1.78
CA GLY A 76 -1.57 17.14 -2.39
C GLY A 76 -0.17 16.98 -1.80
N ASP A 77 0.23 17.94 -0.97
CA ASP A 77 1.51 18.02 -0.25
C ASP A 77 1.45 17.64 1.24
N GLY A 78 0.31 17.12 1.73
CA GLY A 78 0.10 16.86 3.15
C GLY A 78 -0.15 18.14 3.95
N GLU A 79 -0.96 19.04 3.39
CA GLU A 79 -1.35 20.31 4.03
C GLU A 79 -2.79 20.23 4.60
N ASP A 80 -3.24 21.30 5.25
CA ASP A 80 -4.61 21.46 5.78
C ASP A 80 -5.03 20.45 6.86
N VAL A 81 -4.35 20.55 8.01
CA VAL A 81 -4.63 19.75 9.22
C VAL A 81 -6.10 19.79 9.62
N ALA A 82 -6.77 20.95 9.49
CA ALA A 82 -8.15 21.12 9.92
C ALA A 82 -9.12 20.33 9.02
N ALA A 83 -8.95 20.43 7.70
CA ALA A 83 -9.76 19.65 6.75
C ALA A 83 -9.53 18.15 6.93
N TRP A 84 -8.29 17.71 7.13
CA TRP A 84 -7.99 16.29 7.35
C TRP A 84 -8.51 15.76 8.69
N SER A 85 -8.48 16.60 9.74
CA SER A 85 -9.10 16.27 11.03
C SER A 85 -10.59 15.99 10.87
N GLY A 86 -11.31 16.89 10.19
CA GLY A 86 -12.74 16.73 9.92
C GLY A 86 -13.05 15.55 8.99
N ARG A 87 -12.25 15.37 7.93
CA ARG A 87 -12.42 14.29 6.94
C ARG A 87 -12.28 12.90 7.57
N ILE A 88 -11.24 12.68 8.38
CA ILE A 88 -11.00 11.41 9.06
C ILE A 88 -12.02 11.20 10.18
N GLY A 89 -12.27 12.21 11.02
CA GLY A 89 -13.25 12.13 12.09
C GLY A 89 -14.68 11.84 11.61
N ALA A 90 -15.07 12.34 10.43
CA ALA A 90 -16.37 12.07 9.83
C ALA A 90 -16.59 10.58 9.48
N LEU A 91 -15.53 9.78 9.37
CA LEU A 91 -15.60 8.32 9.17
C LEU A 91 -15.80 7.56 10.50
N GLY A 92 -15.88 8.25 11.64
CA GLY A 92 -15.91 7.62 12.96
C GLY A 92 -14.54 7.18 13.47
N ILE A 93 -13.46 7.64 12.82
CA ILE A 93 -12.09 7.32 13.20
C ILE A 93 -11.61 8.35 14.23
N GLY A 94 -11.31 7.88 15.44
CA GLY A 94 -10.62 8.62 16.51
C GLY A 94 -9.15 8.21 16.64
N SER A 95 -8.50 8.65 17.72
CA SER A 95 -7.06 8.40 17.96
C SER A 95 -6.71 6.92 18.18
N ASP A 96 -7.63 6.14 18.78
CA ASP A 96 -7.41 4.73 19.15
C ASP A 96 -8.23 3.76 18.29
N THR A 97 -8.83 4.26 17.20
CA THR A 97 -9.68 3.43 16.33
C THR A 97 -8.84 2.51 15.46
N ASP A 98 -9.16 1.22 15.49
CA ASP A 98 -8.62 0.24 14.55
C ASP A 98 -9.31 0.40 13.18
N VAL A 99 -8.52 0.48 12.12
CA VAL A 99 -8.99 0.74 10.75
C VAL A 99 -8.48 -0.35 9.82
N VAL A 100 -9.37 -0.90 9.00
CA VAL A 100 -8.99 -1.79 7.89
C VAL A 100 -9.34 -1.14 6.57
N VAL A 101 -8.41 -1.13 5.62
CA VAL A 101 -8.63 -0.58 4.28
C VAL A 101 -8.51 -1.67 3.23
N TYR A 102 -9.39 -1.67 2.22
CA TYR A 102 -9.30 -2.61 1.11
C TYR A 102 -9.75 -2.02 -0.22
N ASP A 103 -9.26 -2.63 -1.31
CA ASP A 103 -9.63 -2.34 -2.69
C ASP A 103 -9.81 -3.63 -3.51
N ASP A 104 -9.94 -3.50 -4.84
CA ASP A 104 -9.91 -4.59 -5.81
C ASP A 104 -8.78 -4.43 -6.86
N VAL A 105 -7.76 -3.63 -6.55
CA VAL A 105 -6.68 -3.23 -7.49
C VAL A 105 -5.31 -3.59 -6.91
N MET A 106 -5.14 -4.83 -6.48
CA MET A 106 -3.90 -5.35 -5.91
C MET A 106 -3.36 -4.49 -4.76
N LEU A 107 -4.25 -3.98 -3.90
CA LEU A 107 -3.93 -3.13 -2.74
C LEU A 107 -3.41 -1.73 -3.09
N LYS A 108 -3.32 -1.35 -4.37
CA LYS A 108 -2.75 -0.06 -4.80
C LYS A 108 -3.45 1.14 -4.18
N ASP A 109 -4.78 1.16 -4.22
CA ASP A 109 -5.57 2.29 -3.76
C ASP A 109 -5.81 2.18 -2.25
N ALA A 110 -5.97 0.96 -1.72
CA ALA A 110 -6.04 0.72 -0.29
C ALA A 110 -4.75 1.15 0.42
N ALA A 111 -3.58 0.77 -0.10
CA ALA A 111 -2.28 1.16 0.44
C ALA A 111 -2.07 2.67 0.38
N ARG A 112 -2.57 3.36 -0.65
CA ARG A 112 -2.53 4.83 -0.70
C ARG A 112 -3.34 5.44 0.45
N ILE A 113 -4.58 4.98 0.66
CA ILE A 113 -5.43 5.49 1.74
C ILE A 113 -4.84 5.14 3.11
N TRP A 114 -4.35 3.91 3.28
CA TRP A 114 -3.57 3.51 4.46
C TRP A 114 -2.40 4.47 4.70
N TRP A 115 -1.58 4.75 3.69
CA TRP A 115 -0.43 5.65 3.84
C TRP A 115 -0.85 7.08 4.23
N ILE A 116 -1.97 7.59 3.70
CA ILE A 116 -2.52 8.90 4.05
C ILE A 116 -3.00 8.92 5.52
N LEU A 117 -3.76 7.90 5.95
CA LEU A 117 -4.21 7.77 7.35
C LEU A 117 -3.01 7.74 8.30
N ARG A 118 -2.03 6.91 7.96
CA ARG A 118 -0.76 6.72 8.66
C ARG A 118 0.13 7.97 8.64
N TYR A 119 0.02 8.83 7.62
CA TYR A 119 0.65 10.15 7.58
C TYR A 119 -0.04 11.10 8.56
N TRP A 120 -1.36 11.05 8.68
CA TRP A 120 -2.13 11.94 9.57
C TRP A 120 -2.23 11.46 11.03
N GLY A 121 -1.51 10.39 11.40
CA GLY A 121 -1.40 9.93 12.78
C GLY A 121 -2.45 8.89 13.19
N VAL A 122 -3.15 8.26 12.24
CA VAL A 122 -3.96 7.07 12.55
C VAL A 122 -3.02 5.89 12.78
N GLU A 123 -2.83 5.49 14.04
CA GLU A 123 -1.80 4.51 14.38
C GLU A 123 -2.19 3.09 13.97
N HIS A 124 -3.44 2.72 14.18
CA HIS A 124 -3.90 1.34 14.00
C HIS A 124 -4.61 1.16 12.66
N ALA A 125 -3.89 1.40 11.55
CA ALA A 125 -4.40 1.16 10.21
C ALA A 125 -3.76 -0.08 9.58
N GLN A 126 -4.60 -0.98 9.08
CA GLN A 126 -4.24 -2.26 8.47
C GLN A 126 -4.77 -2.35 7.03
N LEU A 127 -4.16 -3.22 6.23
CA LEU A 127 -4.70 -3.62 4.93
C LEU A 127 -5.38 -4.99 5.02
N LEU A 128 -6.52 -5.14 4.34
CA LEU A 128 -7.15 -6.45 4.14
C LEU A 128 -6.32 -7.26 3.13
N ASN A 129 -5.70 -8.36 3.57
CA ASN A 129 -4.81 -9.15 2.72
C ASN A 129 -5.60 -9.77 1.56
N GLY A 130 -5.26 -9.41 0.32
CA GLY A 130 -6.00 -9.86 -0.87
C GLY A 130 -7.22 -9.04 -1.26
N GLY A 131 -7.59 -8.05 -0.43
CA GLY A 131 -8.70 -7.13 -0.67
C GLY A 131 -10.02 -7.84 -1.02
N TRP A 132 -10.83 -7.18 -1.85
CA TRP A 132 -12.12 -7.69 -2.30
C TRP A 132 -12.01 -8.97 -3.15
N ARG A 133 -10.90 -9.11 -3.89
CA ARG A 133 -10.65 -10.27 -4.74
C ARG A 133 -10.58 -11.55 -3.92
N THR A 134 -9.80 -11.56 -2.85
CA THR A 134 -9.73 -12.71 -1.95
C THR A 134 -11.02 -12.87 -1.16
N TRP A 135 -11.61 -11.78 -0.65
CA TRP A 135 -12.86 -11.83 0.12
C TRP A 135 -13.97 -12.60 -0.61
N THR A 136 -14.17 -12.30 -1.89
CA THR A 136 -15.18 -12.97 -2.72
C THR A 136 -14.78 -14.38 -3.14
N ALA A 137 -13.49 -14.64 -3.39
CA ALA A 137 -12.99 -15.97 -3.71
C ALA A 137 -13.14 -16.96 -2.53
N GLU A 138 -13.08 -16.45 -1.30
CA GLU A 138 -13.32 -17.22 -0.08
C GLU A 138 -14.81 -17.31 0.32
N GLU A 139 -15.72 -16.82 -0.54
CA GLU A 139 -17.17 -16.87 -0.36
C GLU A 139 -17.65 -16.25 0.97
N LEU A 140 -16.95 -15.20 1.42
CA LEU A 140 -17.25 -14.53 2.69
C LEU A 140 -18.52 -13.66 2.62
N PRO A 141 -19.17 -13.35 3.76
CA PRO A 141 -20.40 -12.56 3.79
C PRO A 141 -20.25 -11.20 3.11
N VAL A 142 -21.32 -10.73 2.46
CA VAL A 142 -21.34 -9.41 1.80
C VAL A 142 -22.57 -8.61 2.18
N ALA A 143 -22.42 -7.30 2.20
CA ALA A 143 -23.46 -6.31 2.46
C ALA A 143 -23.76 -5.47 1.22
N ARG A 144 -24.90 -4.76 1.27
CA ARG A 144 -25.36 -3.80 0.23
C ARG A 144 -25.98 -2.54 0.84
N ASP A 145 -26.23 -2.57 2.14
CA ASP A 145 -26.69 -1.46 2.93
C ASP A 145 -25.55 -0.45 3.13
N THR A 146 -25.91 0.80 3.41
CA THR A 146 -24.92 1.85 3.66
C THR A 146 -24.93 2.19 5.14
N VAL A 147 -23.75 2.19 5.75
CA VAL A 147 -23.58 2.63 7.13
C VAL A 147 -23.24 4.11 7.12
N LYS A 148 -23.96 4.89 7.92
CA LYS A 148 -23.57 6.27 8.22
C LYS A 148 -22.82 6.27 9.56
N PRO A 149 -21.49 6.41 9.58
CA PRO A 149 -20.74 6.42 10.83
C PRO A 149 -21.14 7.61 11.70
N ALA A 150 -21.12 7.41 13.01
CA ALA A 150 -21.15 8.52 13.95
C ALA A 150 -19.77 9.20 13.92
N PRO A 151 -19.69 10.52 13.67
CA PRO A 151 -18.41 11.20 13.66
C PRO A 151 -17.68 11.09 15.01
N ALA A 152 -16.38 10.91 14.94
CA ALA A 152 -15.48 10.89 16.10
C ALA A 152 -14.60 12.14 16.13
N ALA A 153 -14.13 12.50 17.31
CA ALA A 153 -13.11 13.54 17.44
C ALA A 153 -11.76 12.98 16.99
N PHE A 154 -11.16 13.64 16.00
CA PHE A 154 -9.82 13.31 15.50
C PHE A 154 -9.03 14.60 15.32
N THR A 155 -7.75 14.58 15.71
CA THR A 155 -6.81 15.67 15.46
C THR A 155 -5.70 15.10 14.60
N ALA A 156 -5.64 15.53 13.34
CA ALA A 156 -4.62 15.06 12.42
C ALA A 156 -3.24 15.59 12.86
N VAL A 157 -2.27 14.69 12.94
CA VAL A 157 -0.88 15.01 13.28
C VAL A 157 0.01 14.50 12.16
N PRO A 158 0.66 15.37 11.36
CA PRO A 158 1.46 14.92 10.23
C PRO A 158 2.74 14.22 10.69
N HIS A 159 2.91 12.97 10.28
CA HIS A 159 4.13 12.19 10.40
C HIS A 159 5.06 12.58 9.25
N ALA A 160 5.58 13.81 9.31
CA ALA A 160 6.31 14.45 8.21
C ALA A 160 7.47 13.62 7.64
N ARG A 161 8.08 12.73 8.44
CA ARG A 161 9.12 11.79 7.97
C ARG A 161 8.64 10.82 6.89
N ARG A 162 7.34 10.51 6.83
CA ARG A 162 6.75 9.61 5.81
C ARG A 162 6.70 10.25 4.43
N LEU A 163 6.71 11.58 4.34
CA LEU A 163 6.65 12.32 3.08
C LEU A 163 8.02 12.94 2.78
N LEU A 164 8.66 12.48 1.70
CA LEU A 164 9.89 13.08 1.22
C LEU A 164 9.57 14.09 0.10
N GLY A 165 10.04 15.33 0.22
CA GLY A 165 9.89 16.35 -0.84
C GLY A 165 11.07 16.37 -1.83
N LYS A 166 10.82 16.86 -3.06
CA LYS A 166 11.83 16.94 -4.13
C LYS A 166 13.15 17.58 -3.69
N GLN A 167 13.10 18.74 -3.03
CA GLN A 167 14.32 19.44 -2.60
C GLN A 167 15.13 18.64 -1.58
N ARG A 168 14.44 17.95 -0.66
CA ARG A 168 15.11 17.07 0.31
C ARG A 168 15.74 15.87 -0.39
N LEU A 169 15.02 15.25 -1.33
CA LEU A 169 15.56 14.15 -2.13
C LEU A 169 16.81 14.58 -2.92
N LEU A 170 16.76 15.72 -3.62
CA LEU A 170 17.92 16.31 -4.32
C LEU A 170 19.13 16.47 -3.39
N SER A 171 18.92 16.97 -2.17
CA SER A 171 20.00 17.16 -1.19
C SER A 171 20.62 15.85 -0.67
N LEU A 172 19.92 14.74 -0.81
CA LEU A 172 20.35 13.41 -0.33
C LEU A 172 20.94 12.55 -1.45
N LEU A 173 20.68 12.88 -2.72
CA LEU A 173 21.26 12.20 -3.87
C LEU A 173 22.80 12.26 -3.84
N GLY A 174 23.44 11.16 -4.23
CA GLY A 174 24.91 11.02 -4.26
C GLY A 174 25.58 10.90 -2.88
N GLY A 175 24.85 11.10 -1.79
CA GLY A 175 25.39 11.00 -0.43
C GLY A 175 25.49 9.57 0.13
N GLY A 176 25.06 8.55 -0.62
CA GLY A 176 25.13 7.12 -0.25
C GLY A 176 24.28 6.69 0.95
N ARG A 177 23.60 7.63 1.62
CA ARG A 177 22.89 7.38 2.88
C ARG A 177 21.41 7.05 2.72
N LEU A 178 20.80 7.29 1.55
CA LEU A 178 19.38 7.06 1.30
C LEU A 178 19.22 6.11 0.11
N GLN A 179 18.46 5.04 0.30
CA GLN A 179 18.10 4.12 -0.77
C GLN A 179 16.86 4.65 -1.48
N VAL A 180 16.90 4.78 -2.80
CA VAL A 180 15.77 5.24 -3.61
C VAL A 180 15.22 4.04 -4.37
N VAL A 181 13.97 3.65 -4.10
CA VAL A 181 13.30 2.53 -4.75
C VAL A 181 12.28 3.07 -5.75
N ASP A 182 12.53 2.86 -7.04
CA ASP A 182 11.59 3.15 -8.10
C ASP A 182 10.62 1.97 -8.25
N SER A 183 9.36 2.19 -7.88
CA SER A 183 8.32 1.17 -7.89
C SER A 183 7.44 1.21 -9.16
N ARG A 184 7.89 1.90 -10.21
CA ARG A 184 7.20 1.93 -11.51
C ARG A 184 7.44 0.62 -12.28
N SER A 185 6.82 0.51 -13.46
CA SER A 185 7.15 -0.59 -14.36
C SER A 185 8.59 -0.51 -14.87
N GLU A 186 9.14 -1.66 -15.24
CA GLU A 186 10.49 -1.74 -15.83
C GLU A 186 10.64 -0.80 -17.04
N GLY A 187 9.62 -0.73 -17.90
CA GLY A 187 9.64 0.15 -19.06
C GLY A 187 9.58 1.65 -18.71
N GLU A 188 8.84 2.03 -17.65
CA GLU A 188 8.85 3.41 -17.13
C GLU A 188 10.23 3.78 -16.55
N TYR A 189 10.85 2.86 -15.81
CA TYR A 189 12.17 3.01 -15.20
C TYR A 189 13.27 3.13 -16.27
N CYS A 190 13.27 2.23 -17.26
CA CYS A 190 14.21 2.27 -18.38
C CYS A 190 13.93 3.42 -19.36
N GLY A 191 12.77 4.07 -19.26
CA GLY A 191 12.35 5.14 -20.17
C GLY A 191 11.92 4.66 -21.56
N THR A 192 11.61 3.37 -21.72
CA THR A 192 11.16 2.78 -22.98
C THR A 192 9.64 2.86 -23.17
N THR A 193 8.89 2.99 -22.08
CA THR A 193 7.44 3.23 -22.09
C THR A 193 7.08 4.49 -21.29
N PRO A 194 7.59 5.67 -21.70
CA PRO A 194 7.35 6.88 -20.96
C PRO A 194 5.86 7.25 -20.96
N LEU A 195 5.38 7.67 -19.79
CA LEU A 195 4.09 8.35 -19.68
C LEU A 195 4.21 9.79 -20.22
N LYS A 196 3.16 10.60 -20.08
CA LYS A 196 3.07 11.99 -20.59
C LYS A 196 4.03 13.00 -19.92
N ASN A 197 5.07 12.55 -19.22
CA ASN A 197 6.06 13.43 -18.61
C ASN A 197 7.03 13.96 -19.67
N ARG A 198 7.58 15.16 -19.46
CA ARG A 198 8.55 15.81 -20.36
C ARG A 198 9.82 15.00 -20.56
N ARG A 199 10.25 14.24 -19.55
CA ARG A 199 11.48 13.43 -19.58
C ARG A 199 11.22 12.01 -19.08
N ALA A 200 11.92 11.06 -19.70
CA ALA A 200 11.88 9.63 -19.43
C ALA A 200 13.18 9.16 -18.75
N GLY A 201 13.15 8.02 -18.07
CA GLY A 201 14.29 7.46 -17.35
C GLY A 201 14.00 7.30 -15.86
N ALA A 202 15.04 7.35 -15.03
CA ALA A 202 14.97 7.12 -13.59
C ALA A 202 15.72 8.17 -12.77
N ILE A 203 15.45 8.19 -11.45
CA ILE A 203 16.21 9.02 -10.51
C ILE A 203 17.63 8.42 -10.41
N PRO A 204 18.69 9.24 -10.46
CA PRO A 204 20.06 8.75 -10.35
C PRO A 204 20.30 7.90 -9.10
N GLY A 205 20.86 6.71 -9.29
CA GLY A 205 21.14 5.75 -8.21
C GLY A 205 19.91 5.02 -7.64
N ALA A 206 18.72 5.19 -8.21
CA ALA A 206 17.55 4.43 -7.79
C ALA A 206 17.69 2.94 -8.17
N VAL A 207 17.25 2.06 -7.27
CA VAL A 207 17.03 0.64 -7.56
C VAL A 207 15.61 0.44 -8.05
N HIS A 208 15.39 -0.51 -8.95
CA HIS A 208 14.08 -0.81 -9.51
C HIS A 208 13.51 -2.06 -8.86
N LEU A 209 12.30 -1.97 -8.33
CA LEU A 209 11.50 -3.10 -7.87
C LEU A 209 10.04 -2.76 -8.06
N GLU A 210 9.39 -3.38 -9.03
CA GLU A 210 8.01 -3.03 -9.39
C GLU A 210 7.04 -3.40 -8.26
N TRP A 211 6.16 -2.46 -7.91
CA TRP A 211 5.21 -2.62 -6.80
C TRP A 211 4.32 -3.87 -6.92
N SER A 212 3.94 -4.24 -8.15
CA SER A 212 3.04 -5.39 -8.39
C SER A 212 3.73 -6.71 -8.10
N ASP A 213 5.06 -6.76 -8.14
CA ASP A 213 5.80 -7.98 -7.84
C ASP A 213 5.73 -8.33 -6.36
N LEU A 214 5.36 -7.39 -5.48
CA LEU A 214 5.19 -7.62 -4.04
C LEU A 214 3.86 -8.32 -3.70
N VAL A 215 2.97 -8.41 -4.68
CA VAL A 215 1.61 -8.93 -4.54
C VAL A 215 1.45 -10.13 -5.45
N ASP A 216 0.74 -11.15 -4.99
CA ASP A 216 0.37 -12.29 -5.83
C ASP A 216 -0.72 -11.87 -6.82
N ALA A 217 -0.49 -12.10 -8.12
CA ALA A 217 -1.36 -11.58 -9.18
C ALA A 217 -2.76 -12.21 -9.19
N ASP A 218 -2.90 -13.45 -8.69
CA ASP A 218 -4.17 -14.18 -8.73
C ASP A 218 -5.02 -13.90 -7.49
N SER A 219 -4.38 -13.97 -6.31
CA SER A 219 -5.06 -13.77 -5.02
C SER A 219 -5.09 -12.30 -4.59
N HIS A 220 -4.25 -11.44 -5.15
CA HIS A 220 -3.99 -10.07 -4.69
C HIS A 220 -3.41 -10.00 -3.27
N ARG A 221 -3.00 -11.14 -2.69
CA ARG A 221 -2.40 -11.18 -1.35
C ARG A 221 -0.97 -10.67 -1.42
N VAL A 222 -0.54 -10.02 -0.35
CA VAL A 222 0.89 -9.68 -0.19
C VAL A 222 1.68 -11.00 -0.19
N LYS A 223 2.80 -11.04 -0.93
CA LYS A 223 3.67 -12.22 -0.97
C LYS A 223 4.24 -12.52 0.41
N SER A 224 4.54 -13.80 0.65
CA SER A 224 5.07 -14.27 1.93
C SER A 224 6.35 -13.53 2.33
N ALA A 225 6.62 -13.46 3.63
CA ALA A 225 7.82 -12.81 4.17
C ALA A 225 9.11 -13.32 3.53
N ALA A 226 9.22 -14.63 3.27
CA ALA A 226 10.38 -15.23 2.62
C ALA A 226 10.55 -14.76 1.15
N GLN A 227 9.45 -14.61 0.42
CA GLN A 227 9.48 -14.08 -0.95
C GLN A 227 9.88 -12.60 -0.94
N LEU A 228 9.25 -11.78 -0.09
CA LEU A 228 9.59 -10.36 0.02
C LEU A 228 11.05 -10.14 0.43
N GLN A 229 11.55 -10.89 1.41
CA GLN A 229 12.96 -10.84 1.80
C GLN A 229 13.88 -11.15 0.63
N GLY A 230 13.62 -12.24 -0.10
CA GLY A 230 14.43 -12.60 -1.27
C GLY A 230 14.41 -11.54 -2.39
N MET A 231 13.28 -10.85 -2.57
CA MET A 231 13.16 -9.76 -3.54
C MET A 231 13.92 -8.50 -3.10
N PHE A 232 13.83 -8.13 -1.82
CA PHE A 232 14.58 -7.00 -1.26
C PHE A 232 16.09 -7.27 -1.29
N ASP A 233 16.53 -8.48 -0.93
CA ASP A 233 17.93 -8.89 -1.00
C ASP A 233 18.46 -8.84 -2.45
N ALA A 234 17.69 -9.35 -3.42
CA ALA A 234 18.06 -9.33 -4.82
C ALA A 234 18.15 -7.91 -5.40
N ALA A 235 17.26 -7.01 -4.97
CA ALA A 235 17.28 -5.60 -5.35
C ALA A 235 18.33 -4.77 -4.57
N GLY A 236 19.01 -5.37 -3.58
CA GLY A 236 19.98 -4.68 -2.73
C GLY A 236 19.36 -3.67 -1.75
N ILE A 237 18.10 -3.89 -1.34
CA ILE A 237 17.38 -3.03 -0.40
C ILE A 237 17.66 -3.49 1.03
N ASP A 238 18.40 -2.69 1.79
CA ASP A 238 18.66 -2.87 3.21
C ASP A 238 17.51 -2.29 4.06
N LEU A 239 16.76 -3.18 4.72
CA LEU A 239 15.64 -2.80 5.58
C LEU A 239 16.05 -2.04 6.85
N ALA A 240 17.31 -2.13 7.27
CA ALA A 240 17.82 -1.38 8.42
C ALA A 240 18.18 0.09 8.07
N GLY A 241 18.41 0.36 6.77
CA GLY A 241 18.74 1.67 6.25
C GLY A 241 17.50 2.53 5.97
N PRO A 242 17.66 3.86 5.80
CA PRO A 242 16.59 4.70 5.30
C PRO A 242 16.27 4.39 3.84
N VAL A 243 14.98 4.27 3.55
CA VAL A 243 14.46 3.99 2.21
C VAL A 243 13.44 5.07 1.86
N THR A 244 13.55 5.63 0.65
CA THR A 244 12.44 6.35 0.02
C THR A 244 11.98 5.56 -1.19
N THR A 245 10.68 5.46 -1.38
CA THR A 245 10.11 4.90 -2.60
C THR A 245 9.35 5.97 -3.38
N HIS A 246 9.26 5.80 -4.69
CA HIS A 246 8.41 6.62 -5.55
C HIS A 246 7.84 5.80 -6.70
N CYS A 247 6.78 6.33 -7.30
CA CYS A 247 6.27 5.83 -8.57
C CYS A 247 6.00 7.02 -9.51
N GLN A 248 4.86 7.04 -10.21
CA GLN A 248 4.39 8.23 -10.93
C GLN A 248 3.75 9.27 -10.00
N SER A 249 2.95 8.85 -9.02
CA SER A 249 2.11 9.74 -8.18
C SER A 249 1.70 9.10 -6.84
N GLY A 250 2.66 8.45 -6.18
CA GLY A 250 2.56 8.01 -4.78
C GLY A 250 1.80 6.71 -4.50
N GLY A 251 0.82 6.30 -5.31
CA GLY A 251 -0.06 5.15 -5.01
C GLY A 251 0.66 3.81 -5.03
N ARG A 252 1.30 3.46 -6.15
CA ARG A 252 2.15 2.25 -6.25
C ARG A 252 3.29 2.24 -5.23
N ALA A 253 3.84 3.43 -4.95
CA ALA A 253 4.88 3.59 -3.94
C ALA A 253 4.36 3.33 -2.53
N ALA A 254 3.08 3.59 -2.25
CA ALA A 254 2.47 3.27 -0.96
C ALA A 254 2.42 1.75 -0.70
N VAL A 255 2.24 0.92 -1.75
CA VAL A 255 2.37 -0.54 -1.63
C VAL A 255 3.80 -0.94 -1.26
N MET A 256 4.81 -0.30 -1.87
CA MET A 256 6.21 -0.50 -1.51
C MET A 256 6.50 -0.06 -0.07
N VAL A 257 5.99 1.11 0.36
CA VAL A 257 6.11 1.55 1.77
C VAL A 257 5.52 0.50 2.71
N PHE A 258 4.31 0.02 2.40
CA PHE A 258 3.62 -0.98 3.20
C PHE A 258 4.45 -2.27 3.33
N ALA A 259 4.97 -2.80 2.21
CA ALA A 259 5.76 -4.03 2.23
C ALA A 259 7.08 -3.87 2.99
N LEU A 260 7.77 -2.74 2.85
CA LEU A 260 8.99 -2.45 3.62
C LEU A 260 8.69 -2.37 5.12
N GLU A 261 7.61 -1.67 5.51
CA GLU A 261 7.19 -1.58 6.91
C GLU A 261 6.74 -2.93 7.47
N LEU A 262 6.02 -3.74 6.68
CA LEU A 262 5.59 -5.09 7.03
C LEU A 262 6.79 -6.02 7.30
N MET A 263 7.87 -5.83 6.54
CA MET A 263 9.14 -6.55 6.70
C MET A 263 10.08 -5.91 7.73
N GLY A 264 9.63 -4.87 8.44
CA GLY A 264 10.32 -4.34 9.62
C GLY A 264 11.19 -3.11 9.39
N ALA A 265 11.16 -2.49 8.20
CA ALA A 265 11.87 -1.23 7.99
C ALA A 265 11.23 -0.09 8.82
N ASP A 266 12.04 0.61 9.60
CA ASP A 266 11.59 1.72 10.48
C ASP A 266 11.61 3.08 9.79
N ASN A 267 12.50 3.27 8.81
CA ASN A 267 12.77 4.58 8.21
C ASN A 267 12.40 4.60 6.73
N VAL A 268 11.10 4.50 6.48
CA VAL A 268 10.53 4.45 5.12
C VAL A 268 9.77 5.74 4.82
N SER A 269 10.02 6.30 3.65
CA SER A 269 9.33 7.49 3.15
C SER A 269 8.80 7.28 1.72
N ASN A 270 7.78 8.05 1.37
CA ASN A 270 7.21 8.12 0.03
C ASN A 270 7.54 9.51 -0.54
N TYR A 271 8.25 9.54 -1.66
CA TYR A 271 8.31 10.74 -2.49
C TYR A 271 7.01 10.79 -3.31
N TYR A 272 5.96 11.31 -2.66
CA TYR A 272 4.56 11.11 -3.07
C TYR A 272 4.23 11.73 -4.43
N ARG A 273 4.79 12.90 -4.74
CA ARG A 273 4.67 13.52 -6.08
C ARG A 273 5.35 12.70 -7.18
N GLY A 274 6.38 11.92 -6.81
CA GLY A 274 7.02 10.92 -7.65
C GLY A 274 7.54 11.46 -8.98
N TRP A 275 7.50 10.61 -10.01
CA TRP A 275 7.98 10.92 -11.35
C TRP A 275 7.13 11.98 -12.06
N SER A 276 5.89 12.24 -11.60
CA SER A 276 5.09 13.35 -12.15
C SER A 276 5.70 14.72 -11.84
N GLU A 277 6.32 14.89 -10.69
CA GLU A 277 7.11 16.09 -10.39
C GLU A 277 8.53 15.93 -10.96
N TRP A 278 9.21 14.82 -10.65
CA TRP A 278 10.61 14.64 -11.01
C TRP A 278 10.85 14.65 -12.52
N GLY A 279 10.01 13.99 -13.31
CA GLY A 279 10.15 13.93 -14.77
C GLY A 279 9.87 15.26 -15.47
N ASN A 280 9.18 16.20 -14.81
CA ASN A 280 8.75 17.47 -15.40
C ASN A 280 9.53 18.71 -14.92
N ALA A 281 10.32 18.60 -13.85
CA ALA A 281 11.04 19.73 -13.23
C ALA A 281 12.45 19.98 -13.80
N ASP A 282 12.75 21.17 -14.32
CA ASP A 282 14.04 21.42 -15.00
C ASP A 282 15.29 21.24 -14.12
N ASP A 283 15.14 21.26 -12.78
CA ASP A 283 16.22 21.15 -11.79
C ASP A 283 16.55 19.72 -11.35
N THR A 284 15.87 18.69 -11.89
CA THR A 284 16.09 17.30 -11.49
C THR A 284 16.97 16.51 -12.46
N PRO A 285 18.01 15.80 -11.97
CA PRO A 285 18.84 14.94 -12.80
C PRO A 285 18.10 13.64 -13.14
N ILE A 286 18.46 13.04 -14.27
CA ILE A 286 17.87 11.80 -14.79
C ILE A 286 18.99 10.91 -15.31
N GLN A 287 18.86 9.61 -15.09
CA GLN A 287 19.69 8.59 -15.74
C GLN A 287 18.81 7.63 -16.56
N PRO A 288 19.33 7.03 -17.64
CA PRO A 288 18.70 5.86 -18.23
C PRO A 288 18.62 4.74 -17.18
N GLY A 289 17.44 4.18 -16.96
CA GLY A 289 17.33 2.97 -16.15
C GLY A 289 17.96 1.80 -16.91
N THR A 290 18.79 1.01 -16.24
CA THR A 290 19.31 -0.25 -16.77
C THR A 290 18.47 -1.39 -16.24
N LYS A 291 18.05 -2.29 -17.14
CA LYS A 291 17.38 -3.55 -16.78
C LYS A 291 18.20 -4.26 -15.69
N GLN A 292 17.58 -4.58 -14.56
CA GLN A 292 18.20 -5.36 -13.49
C GLN A 292 18.02 -6.86 -13.75
#